data_AF-A0A6G8KWQ8-F1
#
_entry.id   AF-A0A6G8KWQ8-F1
#
_cell.length_a   1.000
_cell.length_b   1.000
_cell.length_c   1.000
_cell.angle_alpha   90.00
_cell.angle_beta   90.00
_cell.angle_gamma   90.00
#
_symmetry.space_group_name_H-M   'P 1'
#
loop_
_entity.id
_entity.type
_entity.pdbx_description
1 polymer ?
#
loop_
_entity_poly.entity_id
_entity_poly.type
_entity_poly.pdbx_seq_one_letter_code
_entity_poly.pdbx_strand_id
1 'polypeptide(L)'
;MMIASRMLSIAAVVLLAVTIPVPVLRVEDAHYDDLAVNVLTAVGLSPVAALLAPGILIAVLMVIQSFAGWRPGVWAWIGYIGALFLTVGAFGAFTGENRPSLMWDGVDDQGRPTGGMEVPEPWLGLLLIVCAAGVLAHAATLRLLAARQAPPAAADPGPA
;
A
#
# COMPACT_ATOMS: atom_id res chain seq x y z
N MET A 1 -21.69 10.57 6.42
CA MET A 1 -20.73 10.05 5.41
C MET A 1 -19.34 10.68 5.49
N MET A 2 -19.22 12.01 5.63
CA MET A 2 -17.90 12.68 5.66
C MET A 2 -16.97 12.23 6.79
N ILE A 3 -17.47 12.06 8.02
CA ILE A 3 -16.66 11.60 9.16
C ILE A 3 -16.12 10.18 8.91
N ALA A 4 -16.96 9.25 8.44
CA ALA A 4 -16.55 7.89 8.12
C ALA A 4 -15.45 7.85 7.04
N SER A 5 -15.58 8.65 5.98
CA SER A 5 -14.54 8.75 4.94
C SER A 5 -13.21 9.29 5.49
N ARG A 6 -13.25 10.30 6.38
CA ARG A 6 -12.06 10.83 7.07
C ARG A 6 -11.37 9.77 7.91
N MET A 7 -12.14 9.06 8.74
CA MET A 7 -11.60 8.01 9.61
C MET A 7 -10.96 6.88 8.79
N LEU A 8 -11.58 6.48 7.67
CA LEU A 8 -11.01 5.48 6.77
C LEU A 8 -9.74 5.97 6.07
N SER A 9 -9.70 7.22 5.58
CA SER A 9 -8.46 7.76 5.00
C SER A 9 -7.32 7.77 6.02
N ILE A 10 -7.60 8.17 7.27
CA ILE A 10 -6.62 8.15 8.36
C ILE A 10 -6.19 6.71 8.66
N ALA A 11 -7.13 5.77 8.77
CA ALA A 11 -6.84 4.37 9.02
C ALA A 11 -5.94 3.76 7.92
N ALA A 12 -6.17 4.09 6.65
CA ALA A 12 -5.30 3.64 5.56
C ALA A 12 -3.86 4.14 5.73
N VAL A 13 -3.67 5.41 6.09
CA VAL A 13 -2.32 5.96 6.35
C VAL A 13 -1.69 5.37 7.60
N VAL A 14 -2.46 5.12 8.66
CA VAL A 14 -1.96 4.45 9.87
C VAL A 14 -1.49 3.03 9.56
N LEU A 15 -2.26 2.26 8.77
CA LEU A 15 -1.84 0.93 8.32
C LEU A 15 -0.54 0.98 7.54
N LEU A 16 -0.38 1.95 6.62
CA LEU A 16 0.87 2.17 5.88
C LEU A 16 2.02 2.64 6.77
N ALA A 17 1.77 3.40 7.82
CA ALA A 17 2.81 3.80 8.77
C ALA A 17 3.31 2.61 9.59
N VAL A 18 2.43 1.67 9.92
CA VAL A 18 2.79 0.42 10.63
C VAL A 18 3.65 -0.50 9.75
N THR A 19 3.61 -0.38 8.43
CA THR A 19 4.48 -1.17 7.53
C THR A 19 5.92 -0.66 7.44
N ILE A 20 6.23 0.45 8.10
CA ILE A 20 7.60 0.94 8.25
C ILE A 20 8.39 0.03 9.18
N PRO A 21 7.94 -0.24 10.44
CA PRO A 21 8.61 -1.19 11.32
C PRO A 21 8.27 -2.66 11.04
N VAL A 22 7.15 -2.95 10.38
CA VAL A 22 6.73 -4.34 10.10
C VAL A 22 7.22 -4.77 8.71
N PRO A 23 8.01 -5.85 8.61
CA PRO A 23 8.55 -6.27 7.32
C PRO A 23 7.44 -6.76 6.38
N VAL A 24 7.62 -6.41 5.10
CA VAL A 24 6.77 -6.82 3.97
C VAL A 24 7.18 -8.21 3.50
N LEU A 25 8.49 -8.46 3.43
CA LEU A 25 9.07 -9.78 3.18
C LEU A 25 10.04 -10.13 4.31
N ARG A 26 10.06 -11.39 4.73
CA ARG A 26 10.95 -11.88 5.79
C ARG A 26 11.46 -13.28 5.44
N VAL A 27 12.71 -13.57 5.77
CA VAL A 27 13.25 -14.94 5.76
C VAL A 27 12.77 -15.65 7.02
N GLU A 28 12.44 -16.94 6.94
CA GLU A 28 11.87 -17.67 8.09
C GLU A 28 12.88 -17.83 9.24
N ASP A 29 14.17 -17.93 8.93
CA ASP A 29 15.22 -18.05 9.93
C ASP A 29 15.53 -16.69 10.60
N ALA A 30 15.34 -16.66 11.92
CA ALA A 30 15.53 -15.49 12.77
C ALA A 30 16.97 -14.95 12.78
N HIS A 31 17.97 -15.76 12.38
CA HIS A 31 19.36 -15.31 12.27
C HIS A 31 19.58 -14.34 11.12
N TYR A 32 18.63 -14.26 10.18
CA TYR A 32 18.72 -13.40 8.98
C TYR A 32 17.65 -12.29 8.98
N ASP A 33 17.23 -11.82 10.16
CA ASP A 33 16.28 -10.70 10.29
C ASP A 33 16.79 -9.41 9.62
N ASP A 34 18.11 -9.26 9.45
CA ASP A 34 18.73 -8.15 8.70
C ASP A 34 18.37 -8.16 7.19
N LEU A 35 17.94 -9.30 6.64
CA LEU A 35 17.47 -9.44 5.26
C LEU A 35 15.98 -9.10 5.10
N ALA A 36 15.29 -8.73 6.19
CA ALA A 36 13.89 -8.38 6.14
C ALA A 36 13.67 -7.09 5.32
N VAL A 37 12.71 -7.15 4.40
CA VAL A 37 12.40 -6.04 3.48
C VAL A 37 11.21 -5.29 4.04
N ASN A 38 11.40 -4.02 4.41
CA ASN A 38 10.32 -3.12 4.78
C ASN A 38 9.69 -2.44 3.54
N VAL A 39 8.63 -1.64 3.75
CA VAL A 39 7.92 -0.96 2.65
C VAL A 39 8.81 0.00 1.85
N LEU A 40 9.80 0.65 2.47
CA LEU A 40 10.68 1.60 1.80
C LEU A 40 11.66 0.88 0.87
N THR A 41 12.21 -0.24 1.31
CA THR A 41 13.05 -1.11 0.49
C THR A 41 12.25 -1.85 -0.58
N ALA A 42 10.99 -2.20 -0.28
CA ALA A 42 10.12 -2.92 -1.21
C ALA A 42 9.87 -2.14 -2.52
N VAL A 43 9.80 -0.81 -2.46
CA VAL A 43 9.66 0.09 -3.62
C VAL A 43 10.75 -0.16 -4.68
N GLY A 44 11.95 -0.57 -4.26
CA GLY A 44 13.10 -0.81 -5.14
C GLY A 44 13.20 -2.23 -5.71
N LEU A 45 12.35 -3.17 -5.29
CA LEU A 45 12.47 -4.58 -5.68
C LEU A 45 12.12 -4.84 -7.14
N SER A 46 11.22 -4.05 -7.72
CA SER A 46 10.83 -4.16 -9.13
C SER A 46 10.22 -2.85 -9.65
N PRO A 47 10.19 -2.63 -10.98
CA PRO A 47 9.48 -1.49 -11.56
C PRO A 47 8.00 -1.44 -11.19
N VAL A 48 7.39 -2.61 -10.95
CA VAL A 48 6.00 -2.73 -10.51
C VAL A 48 5.87 -2.34 -9.03
N ALA A 49 6.79 -2.77 -8.17
CA ALA A 49 6.81 -2.40 -6.75
C ALA A 49 7.01 -0.90 -6.54
N ALA A 50 7.64 -0.20 -7.50
CA ALA A 50 7.80 1.25 -7.47
C ALA A 50 6.45 2.00 -7.38
N LEU A 51 5.33 1.37 -7.79
CA LEU A 51 3.99 1.93 -7.66
C LEU A 51 3.53 2.08 -6.19
N LEU A 52 4.18 1.42 -5.23
CA LEU A 52 3.92 1.64 -3.81
C LEU A 52 4.15 3.11 -3.43
N ALA A 53 5.19 3.76 -3.95
CA ALA A 53 5.52 5.15 -3.61
C ALA A 53 4.41 6.16 -3.99
N PRO A 54 3.93 6.23 -5.25
CA PRO A 54 2.80 7.09 -5.58
C PRO A 54 1.50 6.64 -4.91
N GLY A 55 1.30 5.34 -4.66
CA GLY A 55 0.14 4.83 -3.90
C GLY A 55 0.09 5.37 -2.45
N ILE A 56 1.22 5.32 -1.75
CA ILE A 56 1.38 5.87 -0.39
C ILE A 56 1.19 7.40 -0.39
N LEU A 57 1.79 8.10 -1.36
CA LEU A 57 1.63 9.55 -1.50
C LEU A 57 0.15 9.92 -1.69
N ILE A 58 -0.57 9.21 -2.54
CA ILE A 58 -2.00 9.43 -2.75
C ILE A 58 -2.80 9.18 -1.46
N ALA A 59 -2.47 8.15 -0.68
CA ALA A 59 -3.14 7.91 0.60
C ALA A 59 -2.95 9.09 1.58
N VAL A 60 -1.76 9.67 1.64
CA VAL A 60 -1.49 10.88 2.46
C VAL A 60 -2.26 12.08 1.93
N LEU A 61 -2.26 12.32 0.63
CA LEU A 61 -3.02 13.40 0.00
C LEU A 61 -4.53 13.24 0.24
N MET A 62 -5.04 12.00 0.27
CA MET A 62 -6.43 11.69 0.61
C MET A 62 -6.80 12.12 2.02
N VAL A 63 -5.91 11.93 2.99
CA VAL A 63 -6.09 12.41 4.37
C VAL A 63 -6.15 13.93 4.39
N ILE A 64 -5.19 14.61 3.77
CA ILE A 64 -5.15 16.09 3.73
C ILE A 64 -6.44 16.64 3.10
N GLN A 65 -6.84 16.09 1.95
CA GLN A 65 -8.05 16.53 1.28
C GLN A 65 -9.31 16.28 2.12
N SER A 66 -9.32 15.21 2.94
CA SER A 66 -10.48 14.87 3.77
C SER A 66 -10.88 16.03 4.71
N PHE A 67 -9.91 16.86 5.10
CA PHE A 67 -10.12 18.07 5.90
C PHE A 67 -10.55 19.26 5.04
N ALA A 68 -9.99 19.43 3.85
CA ALA A 68 -10.29 20.54 2.95
C ALA A 68 -11.69 20.45 2.30
N GLY A 69 -12.20 19.24 2.05
CA GLY A 69 -13.56 19.03 1.51
C GLY A 69 -13.76 19.43 0.04
N TRP A 70 -12.68 19.74 -0.70
CA TRP A 70 -12.78 20.25 -2.07
C TRP A 70 -13.02 19.14 -3.10
N ARG A 71 -14.05 19.27 -3.95
CA ARG A 71 -14.34 18.39 -5.12
C ARG A 71 -14.30 16.87 -4.81
N PRO A 72 -15.22 16.36 -3.97
CA PRO A 72 -15.20 14.96 -3.51
C PRO A 72 -15.23 13.91 -4.64
N GLY A 73 -15.85 14.23 -5.80
CA GLY A 73 -15.91 13.31 -6.95
C GLY A 73 -14.56 13.04 -7.63
N VAL A 74 -13.75 14.08 -7.87
CA VAL A 74 -12.40 13.92 -8.49
C VAL A 74 -11.48 13.14 -7.56
N TRP A 75 -11.55 13.47 -6.27
CA TRP A 75 -10.74 12.83 -5.24
C TRP A 75 -11.15 11.38 -4.95
N ALA A 76 -12.39 10.98 -5.23
CA ALA A 76 -12.77 9.57 -5.22
C ALA A 76 -11.99 8.77 -6.28
N TRP A 77 -11.90 9.28 -7.51
CA TRP A 77 -11.11 8.63 -8.57
C TRP A 77 -9.62 8.57 -8.23
N ILE A 78 -9.06 9.64 -7.68
CA ILE A 78 -7.67 9.66 -7.20
C ILE A 78 -7.47 8.59 -6.11
N GLY A 79 -8.42 8.45 -5.18
CA GLY A 79 -8.36 7.40 -4.14
C GLY A 79 -8.35 5.98 -4.71
N TYR A 80 -9.15 5.70 -5.75
CA TYR A 80 -9.11 4.41 -6.44
C TYR A 80 -7.78 4.16 -7.17
N ILE A 81 -7.22 5.19 -7.81
CA ILE A 81 -5.89 5.10 -8.44
C ILE A 81 -4.83 4.78 -7.38
N GLY A 82 -4.88 5.44 -6.22
CA GLY A 82 -3.99 5.15 -5.09
C GLY A 82 -4.13 3.70 -4.59
N ALA A 83 -5.36 3.22 -4.43
CA ALA A 83 -5.62 1.83 -4.02
C ALA A 83 -5.10 0.82 -5.06
N LEU A 84 -5.29 1.11 -6.35
CA LEU A 84 -4.75 0.29 -7.44
C LEU A 84 -3.22 0.25 -7.39
N PHE A 85 -2.56 1.39 -7.23
CA PHE A 85 -1.11 1.48 -7.12
C PHE A 85 -0.56 0.71 -5.92
N LEU A 86 -1.22 0.81 -4.75
CA LEU A 86 -0.83 0.02 -3.58
C LEU A 86 -0.99 -1.48 -3.82
N THR A 87 -2.08 -1.90 -4.48
CA THR A 87 -2.35 -3.32 -4.75
C THR A 87 -1.37 -3.90 -5.76
N VAL A 88 -1.18 -3.23 -6.90
CA VAL A 88 -0.25 -3.65 -7.95
C VAL A 88 1.19 -3.56 -7.43
N GLY A 89 1.53 -2.52 -6.68
CA GLY A 89 2.84 -2.37 -6.04
C GLY A 89 3.14 -3.46 -5.02
N ALA A 90 2.16 -3.84 -4.19
CA ALA A 90 2.30 -4.97 -3.26
C ALA A 90 2.53 -6.29 -4.02
N PHE A 91 1.78 -6.52 -5.09
CA PHE A 91 1.99 -7.67 -5.97
C PHE A 91 3.40 -7.66 -6.59
N GLY A 92 3.86 -6.50 -7.09
CA GLY A 92 5.20 -6.34 -7.64
C GLY A 92 6.33 -6.52 -6.63
N ALA A 93 6.10 -6.21 -5.35
CA ALA A 93 7.05 -6.48 -4.27
C ALA A 93 7.13 -7.98 -3.98
N PHE A 94 5.99 -8.68 -4.00
CA PHE A 94 5.92 -10.13 -3.83
C PHE A 94 6.62 -10.89 -4.98
N THR A 95 6.36 -10.50 -6.22
CA THR A 95 6.91 -11.16 -7.42
C THR A 95 8.23 -10.56 -7.89
N GLY A 96 8.87 -9.71 -7.08
CA GLY A 96 10.07 -8.98 -7.47
C GLY A 96 11.23 -9.92 -7.81
N GLU A 97 11.95 -9.59 -8.88
CA GLU A 97 13.13 -10.34 -9.34
C GLU A 97 14.36 -10.03 -8.47
N ASN A 98 14.45 -8.81 -7.91
CA ASN A 98 15.56 -8.37 -7.07
C ASN A 98 15.34 -8.66 -5.58
N ARG A 99 14.60 -9.73 -5.24
CA ARG A 99 14.42 -10.12 -3.83
C ARG A 99 15.78 -10.55 -3.26
N PRO A 100 16.18 -10.06 -2.08
CA PRO A 100 17.40 -10.53 -1.45
C PRO A 100 17.25 -12.03 -1.22
N SER A 101 18.18 -12.84 -1.70
CA SER A 101 18.17 -14.29 -1.50
C SER A 101 19.44 -14.69 -0.77
N LEU A 102 19.31 -15.61 0.18
CA LEU A 102 20.44 -16.20 0.89
C LEU A 102 20.79 -17.49 0.17
N MET A 103 21.91 -17.50 -0.54
CA MET A 103 22.49 -18.73 -1.10
C MET A 103 23.59 -19.20 -0.16
N TRP A 104 23.52 -20.46 0.24
CA TRP A 104 24.55 -21.10 1.04
C TRP A 104 24.95 -22.43 0.40
N ASP A 105 26.23 -22.75 0.56
CA ASP A 105 26.84 -23.98 0.09
C ASP A 105 27.76 -24.51 1.19
N GLY A 106 27.86 -25.82 1.29
CA GLY A 106 28.49 -26.52 2.38
C GLY A 106 28.76 -27.98 2.06
N VAL A 107 29.46 -28.65 2.96
CA VAL A 107 29.76 -30.07 2.84
C VAL A 107 29.43 -30.71 4.18
N ASP A 108 28.66 -31.79 4.17
CA ASP A 108 28.35 -32.53 5.38
C ASP A 108 29.56 -33.34 5.90
N ASP A 109 29.43 -33.92 7.09
CA ASP A 109 30.48 -34.73 7.73
C ASP A 109 30.90 -35.96 6.91
N GLN A 110 30.14 -36.31 5.86
CA GLN A 110 30.40 -37.43 4.95
C GLN A 110 31.02 -36.99 3.61
N GLY A 111 31.32 -35.70 3.46
CA GLY A 111 31.87 -35.14 2.23
C GLY A 111 30.82 -34.90 1.14
N ARG A 112 29.51 -34.96 1.46
CA ARG A 112 28.45 -34.72 0.48
C ARG A 112 28.18 -33.22 0.38
N PRO A 113 28.03 -32.68 -0.84
CA PRO A 113 27.64 -31.29 -1.01
C PRO A 113 26.23 -31.07 -0.48
N THR A 114 26.07 -30.03 0.32
CA THR A 114 24.80 -29.54 0.84
C THR A 114 24.68 -28.09 0.45
N GLY A 115 23.50 -27.66 0.02
CA GLY A 115 23.29 -26.27 -0.33
C GLY A 115 21.82 -25.95 -0.36
N GLY A 116 21.53 -24.65 -0.30
CA GLY A 116 20.18 -24.16 -0.28
C GLY A 116 20.12 -22.72 -0.78
N MET A 117 18.91 -22.34 -1.16
CA MET A 117 18.57 -20.95 -1.41
C MET A 117 17.33 -20.62 -0.59
N GLU A 118 17.46 -19.67 0.31
CA GLU A 118 16.34 -19.12 1.06
C GLU A 118 15.90 -17.80 0.44
N VAL A 119 14.59 -17.68 0.22
CA VAL A 119 13.98 -16.51 -0.39
C VAL A 119 12.98 -15.93 0.60
N PRO A 120 12.94 -14.60 0.79
CA PRO A 120 11.99 -13.93 1.65
C PRO A 120 10.54 -14.22 1.22
N GLU A 121 9.73 -14.59 2.20
CA GLU A 121 8.32 -14.89 2.03
C GLU A 121 7.45 -13.67 2.40
N PRO A 122 6.22 -13.59 1.88
CA PRO A 122 5.23 -12.60 2.31
C PRO A 122 5.02 -12.59 3.82
N TRP A 123 5.06 -11.41 4.41
CA TRP A 123 4.80 -11.23 5.84
C TRP A 123 3.68 -10.23 6.11
N LEU A 124 3.46 -9.93 7.39
CA LEU A 124 2.40 -9.05 7.88
C LEU A 124 2.42 -7.66 7.21
N GLY A 125 3.59 -7.11 6.88
CA GLY A 125 3.69 -5.82 6.21
C GLY A 125 3.01 -5.80 4.84
N LEU A 126 3.09 -6.91 4.09
CA LEU A 126 2.41 -7.03 2.79
C LEU A 126 0.89 -7.05 2.97
N LEU A 127 0.39 -7.82 3.96
CA LEU A 127 -1.02 -7.87 4.30
C LEU A 127 -1.55 -6.48 4.70
N LEU A 128 -0.79 -5.73 5.50
CA LEU A 128 -1.15 -4.38 5.92
C LEU A 128 -1.26 -3.41 4.73
N ILE A 129 -0.39 -3.51 3.72
CA ILE A 129 -0.49 -2.71 2.49
C ILE A 129 -1.80 -3.03 1.74
N VAL A 130 -2.12 -4.32 1.58
CA VAL A 130 -3.37 -4.75 0.91
C VAL A 130 -4.60 -4.28 1.69
N CYS A 131 -4.59 -4.39 3.01
CA CYS A 131 -5.64 -3.83 3.86
C CYS A 131 -5.77 -2.31 3.72
N ALA A 132 -4.65 -1.58 3.69
CA ALA A 132 -4.65 -0.14 3.46
C ALA A 132 -5.26 0.23 2.11
N ALA A 133 -4.93 -0.52 1.05
CA ALA A 133 -5.53 -0.35 -0.27
C ALA A 133 -7.05 -0.54 -0.24
N GLY A 134 -7.53 -1.59 0.43
CA GLY A 134 -8.96 -1.85 0.60
C GLY A 134 -9.69 -0.74 1.37
N VAL A 135 -9.10 -0.27 2.48
CA VAL A 135 -9.64 0.84 3.27
C VAL A 135 -9.68 2.14 2.45
N LEU A 136 -8.64 2.40 1.66
CA LEU A 136 -8.56 3.57 0.78
C LEU A 136 -9.64 3.53 -0.31
N ALA A 137 -9.86 2.38 -0.94
CA ALA A 137 -10.92 2.17 -1.91
C ALA A 137 -12.32 2.33 -1.28
N HIS A 138 -12.49 1.90 -0.03
CA HIS A 138 -13.75 2.10 0.70
C HIS A 138 -13.98 3.59 1.01
N ALA A 139 -12.94 4.31 1.43
CA ALA A 139 -12.98 5.76 1.64
C ALA A 139 -13.36 6.51 0.35
N ALA A 140 -12.81 6.10 -0.80
CA ALA A 140 -13.13 6.65 -2.12
C ALA A 140 -14.61 6.40 -2.51
N THR A 141 -15.11 5.18 -2.27
CA THR A 141 -16.52 4.84 -2.50
C THR A 141 -17.46 5.75 -1.74
N LEU A 142 -17.21 5.97 -0.44
CA LEU A 142 -18.03 6.86 0.38
C LEU A 142 -18.02 8.32 -0.12
N ARG A 143 -16.89 8.79 -0.66
CA ARG A 143 -16.80 10.14 -1.24
C ARG A 143 -17.58 10.26 -2.54
N LEU A 144 -17.54 9.23 -3.38
CA LEU A 144 -18.32 9.19 -4.61
C LEU A 144 -19.83 9.22 -4.31
N LEU A 145 -20.27 8.44 -3.31
CA LEU A 145 -21.67 8.43 -2.87
C LEU A 145 -22.08 9.79 -2.29
N ALA A 146 -21.24 10.41 -1.46
CA ALA A 146 -21.50 11.73 -0.91
C ALA A 146 -21.56 12.81 -2.01
N ALA A 147 -20.71 12.73 -3.03
CA ALA A 147 -20.72 13.66 -4.17
C ALA A 147 -22.02 13.56 -4.99
N ARG A 148 -22.60 12.36 -5.12
CA ARG A 148 -23.87 12.14 -5.82
C ARG A 148 -25.10 12.64 -5.05
N GLN A 149 -24.98 12.80 -3.74
CA GLN A 149 -26.06 13.28 -2.87
C GLN A 149 -26.08 14.81 -2.71
N ALA A 150 -25.06 15.52 -3.23
CA ALA A 150 -25.04 16.98 -3.17
C ALA A 150 -26.16 17.56 -4.07
N PRO A 151 -27.02 18.44 -3.56
CA PRO A 151 -28.05 19.08 -4.37
C PRO A 151 -27.42 19.82 -5.56
N PRO A 152 -28.04 19.80 -6.76
CA PRO A 152 -27.63 20.70 -7.83
C PRO A 152 -27.68 22.13 -7.29
N ALA A 153 -26.57 22.85 -7.40
CA ALA A 153 -26.51 24.26 -7.01
C ALA A 153 -27.70 24.97 -7.66
N ALA A 154 -28.56 25.58 -6.83
CA ALA A 154 -29.75 26.28 -7.29
C ALA A 154 -29.35 27.17 -8.47
N ALA A 155 -30.00 26.95 -9.61
CA ALA A 155 -29.79 27.76 -10.79
C ALA A 155 -29.95 29.22 -10.37
N ASP A 156 -28.87 29.99 -10.52
CA ASP A 156 -28.84 31.42 -10.25
C ASP A 156 -30.00 32.05 -11.04
N PRO A 157 -31.04 32.61 -10.38
CA PRO A 157 -32.09 33.30 -11.10
C PRO A 157 -31.45 34.54 -11.68
N GLY A 158 -31.11 34.49 -12.97
CA GLY A 158 -30.44 35.58 -13.68
C GLY A 158 -31.14 36.92 -13.46
N PRO A 159 -30.40 38.04 -13.58
CA PRO A 159 -30.93 39.37 -13.29
C PRO A 159 -32.15 39.65 -14.18
N ALA A 160 -33.24 40.03 -13.51
CA ALA A 160 -34.53 40.41 -14.10
C ALA A 160 -34.45 41.70 -14.92
#